data_AF-A0A2E9LLG9-F1
#
_entry.id   AF-A0A2E9LLG9-F1
#
_cell.length_a   1.000
_cell.length_b   1.000
_cell.length_c   1.000
_cell.angle_alpha   90.00
_cell.angle_beta   90.00
_cell.angle_gamma   90.00
#
_symmetry.space_group_name_H-M   'P 1'
#
loop_
_entity.id
_entity.type
_entity.pdbx_description
1 polymer ?
#
loop_
_entity_poly.entity_id
_entity_poly.type
_entity_poly.pdbx_seq_one_letter_code
_entity_poly.pdbx_strand_id
1 'polypeptide(L)'
;MITRSPNCPRAWKKPHGGERIYVGLSPGAEGVWHAYFYTFERPSSDKVFIRGTVNDRGRLEFGIDTFFIPEGKGFIIDRASDVKVRVTVGTTGEAVIEDLILDGVPFDPSLPPNTITKKEPPPIPPESTPTPVTPAR
;
A
#
# COMPACT_ATOMS: atom_id res chain seq x y z
N MET A 1 10.88 -11.05 -6.97
CA MET A 1 12.21 -11.33 -6.39
C MET A 1 12.19 -10.72 -5.00
N ILE A 2 12.18 -11.51 -3.92
CA ILE A 2 12.32 -10.94 -2.56
C ILE A 2 13.76 -10.44 -2.46
N THR A 3 13.93 -9.13 -2.63
CA THR A 3 15.19 -8.45 -2.35
C THR A 3 15.43 -8.48 -0.84
N ARG A 4 16.68 -8.72 -0.43
CA ARG A 4 17.05 -8.67 0.98
C ARG A 4 16.74 -7.27 1.52
N SER A 5 15.80 -7.17 2.46
CA SER A 5 15.62 -5.94 3.22
C SER A 5 16.93 -5.62 3.98
N PRO A 6 17.37 -4.36 4.07
CA PRO A 6 18.58 -3.99 4.81
C PRO A 6 18.53 -4.38 6.30
N ASN A 7 17.33 -4.61 6.87
CA ASN A 7 17.14 -5.10 8.24
C ASN A 7 17.01 -6.63 8.36
N CYS A 8 17.40 -7.37 7.32
CA CYS A 8 17.34 -8.82 7.31
C CYS A 8 18.54 -9.42 8.09
N PRO A 9 18.32 -10.22 9.15
CA PRO A 9 19.40 -10.86 9.90
C PRO A 9 20.35 -11.64 8.97
N ARG A 10 21.65 -11.63 9.26
CA ARG A 10 22.69 -12.32 8.47
C ARG A 10 22.43 -13.82 8.25
N ALA A 11 21.58 -14.45 9.06
CA ALA A 11 21.19 -15.86 9.01
C ALA A 11 19.83 -16.12 8.31
N TRP A 12 19.37 -15.26 7.40
CA TRP A 12 18.11 -15.47 6.70
C TRP A 12 18.19 -16.65 5.72
N LYS A 13 17.60 -17.78 6.09
CA LYS A 13 17.35 -18.89 5.18
C LYS A 13 16.25 -18.47 4.20
N LYS A 14 16.38 -18.83 2.92
CA LYS A 14 15.31 -18.57 1.96
C LYS A 14 14.04 -19.28 2.45
N PRO A 15 12.91 -18.56 2.63
CA PRO A 15 11.68 -19.20 3.03
C PRO A 15 11.16 -20.10 1.90
N HIS A 16 10.59 -21.23 2.29
CA HIS A 16 9.95 -22.16 1.36
C HIS A 16 8.49 -21.76 1.12
N GLY A 17 7.91 -22.20 0.00
CA GLY A 17 6.47 -22.04 -0.25
C GLY A 17 5.66 -22.68 0.88
N GLY A 18 4.59 -22.00 1.31
CA GLY A 18 3.75 -22.37 2.44
C GLY A 18 4.31 -21.98 3.82
N GLU A 19 5.52 -21.45 3.90
CA GLU A 19 6.12 -21.07 5.18
C GLU A 19 5.52 -19.78 5.73
N ARG A 20 5.26 -19.77 7.05
CA ARG A 20 4.72 -18.61 7.75
C ARG A 20 5.85 -17.68 8.17
N ILE A 21 5.66 -16.39 7.90
CA ILE A 21 6.56 -15.32 8.31
C ILE A 21 5.76 -14.30 9.11
N TYR A 22 6.36 -13.78 10.17
CA TYR A 22 5.86 -12.63 10.91
C TYR A 22 6.70 -11.40 10.56
N VAL A 23 6.01 -10.28 10.36
CA VAL A 23 6.61 -8.99 10.03
C VAL A 23 6.28 -8.03 11.16
N GLY A 24 7.29 -7.62 11.90
CA GLY A 24 7.15 -6.59 12.92
C GLY A 24 6.96 -5.22 12.28
N LEU A 25 6.03 -4.44 12.84
CA LEU A 25 5.69 -3.12 12.34
C LEU A 25 6.15 -2.03 13.33
N SER A 26 6.61 -0.91 12.80
CA SER A 26 6.89 0.31 13.56
C SER A 26 6.11 1.48 12.98
N PRO A 27 5.63 2.41 13.81
CA PRO A 27 4.98 3.61 13.33
C PRO A 27 5.98 4.46 12.53
N GLY A 28 5.53 4.96 11.38
CA GLY A 28 6.26 5.90 10.53
C GLY A 28 5.62 7.28 10.52
N ALA A 29 6.02 8.08 9.54
CA ALA A 29 5.45 9.40 9.31
C ALA A 29 3.98 9.30 8.87
N GLU A 30 3.18 10.32 9.19
CA GLU A 30 1.80 10.46 8.73
C GLU A 30 0.88 9.26 9.04
N GLY A 31 1.17 8.51 10.11
CA GLY A 31 0.39 7.34 10.50
C GLY A 31 0.60 6.10 9.61
N VAL A 32 1.57 6.13 8.69
CA VAL A 32 1.94 4.99 7.85
C VAL A 32 2.87 4.07 8.65
N TRP A 33 2.52 2.78 8.73
CA TRP A 33 3.34 1.78 9.40
C TRP A 33 4.31 1.12 8.42
N HIS A 34 5.52 0.83 8.88
CA HIS A 34 6.56 0.19 8.05
C HIS A 34 7.03 -1.11 8.66
N ALA A 35 7.49 -2.02 7.80
CA ALA A 35 8.17 -3.24 8.22
C ALA A 35 9.51 -2.90 8.87
N TYR A 36 9.70 -3.34 10.11
CA TYR A 36 10.94 -3.12 10.88
C TYR A 36 11.81 -4.38 10.95
N PHE A 37 11.21 -5.55 11.18
CA PHE A 37 11.89 -6.85 11.18
C PHE A 37 11.01 -7.96 10.62
N TYR A 38 11.65 -9.08 10.27
CA TYR A 38 11.01 -10.29 9.81
C TYR A 38 11.48 -11.46 10.69
N THR A 39 10.63 -12.45 10.93
CA THR A 39 10.97 -13.64 11.73
C THR A 39 10.06 -14.82 11.36
N PHE A 40 10.54 -16.03 11.57
CA PHE A 40 9.74 -17.27 11.46
C PHE A 40 9.04 -17.62 12.78
N GLU A 41 9.54 -17.10 13.90
CA GLU A 41 8.99 -17.31 15.22
C GLU A 41 8.02 -16.19 15.59
N ARG A 42 6.90 -16.53 16.21
CA ARG A 42 5.90 -15.54 16.61
C ARG A 42 6.51 -14.54 17.60
N PRO A 43 6.43 -13.23 17.31
CA PRO A 43 6.90 -12.20 18.24
C PRO A 43 6.11 -12.17 19.55
N SER A 44 6.70 -11.60 20.59
CA SER A 44 6.04 -11.31 21.86
C SER A 44 4.88 -10.31 21.69
N SER A 45 3.93 -10.33 22.63
CA SER A 45 2.66 -9.57 22.53
C SER A 45 2.80 -8.05 22.71
N ASP A 46 3.96 -7.56 23.13
CA ASP A 46 4.29 -6.13 23.26
C ASP A 46 4.61 -5.48 21.90
N LYS A 47 4.73 -6.27 20.83
CA LYS A 47 5.06 -5.80 19.49
C LYS A 47 3.85 -5.90 18.57
N VAL A 48 3.69 -4.90 17.70
CA VAL A 48 2.74 -4.98 16.59
C VAL A 48 3.39 -5.75 15.45
N PHE A 49 2.71 -6.78 14.95
CA PHE A 49 3.20 -7.60 13.85
C PHE A 49 2.05 -8.14 13.01
N ILE A 50 2.30 -8.35 11.72
CA ILE A 50 1.40 -9.06 10.82
C ILE A 50 2.01 -10.40 10.43
N ARG A 51 1.16 -11.43 10.25
CA ARG A 51 1.57 -12.74 9.77
C ARG A 51 1.24 -12.85 8.28
N GLY A 52 2.13 -13.48 7.53
CA GLY A 52 1.90 -13.81 6.14
C GLY A 52 2.42 -15.20 5.79
N THR A 53 2.06 -15.67 4.61
CA THR A 53 2.51 -16.95 4.05
C THR A 53 3.27 -16.70 2.76
N VAL A 54 4.37 -17.43 2.55
CA VAL A 54 5.11 -17.35 1.29
C VAL A 54 4.41 -18.21 0.25
N ASN A 55 3.98 -17.63 -0.86
CA ASN A 55 3.38 -18.37 -1.97
C ASN A 55 4.44 -19.07 -2.83
N ASP A 56 4.00 -19.87 -3.80
CA ASP A 56 4.87 -20.65 -4.70
C ASP A 56 5.79 -19.77 -5.58
N ARG A 57 5.45 -18.49 -5.73
CA ARG A 57 6.26 -17.49 -6.46
C ARG A 57 7.26 -16.79 -5.54
N GLY A 58 7.37 -17.22 -4.29
CA GLY A 58 8.19 -16.59 -3.27
C GLY A 58 7.74 -15.15 -3.01
N ARG A 59 6.44 -14.87 -2.98
CA ARG A 59 5.89 -13.58 -2.51
C ARG A 59 5.20 -13.81 -1.17
N LEU A 60 5.23 -12.79 -0.33
CA LEU A 60 4.58 -12.84 0.97
C LEU A 60 3.15 -12.33 0.82
N GLU A 61 2.18 -13.16 1.20
CA GLU A 61 0.75 -12.85 1.18
C GLU A 61 0.27 -12.68 2.62
N PHE A 62 -0.47 -11.60 2.86
CA PHE A 62 -0.93 -11.22 4.21
C PHE A 62 -2.44 -11.32 4.37
N GLY A 63 -3.18 -11.51 3.26
CA GLY A 63 -4.64 -11.49 3.28
C GLY A 63 -5.25 -10.09 3.29
N ILE A 64 -4.42 -9.06 3.07
CA ILE A 64 -4.83 -7.65 2.91
C ILE A 64 -4.48 -7.12 1.51
N ASP A 65 -4.40 -8.03 0.55
CA ASP A 65 -3.91 -7.74 -0.80
C ASP A 65 -5.01 -7.21 -1.74
N THR A 66 -6.29 -7.35 -1.38
CA THR A 66 -7.42 -7.01 -2.24
C THR A 66 -8.57 -6.39 -1.44
N PHE A 67 -9.08 -5.27 -1.96
CA PHE A 67 -10.29 -4.60 -1.47
C PHE A 67 -11.22 -4.36 -2.65
N PHE A 68 -12.51 -4.68 -2.50
CA PHE A 68 -13.50 -4.57 -3.57
C PHE A 68 -14.23 -3.23 -3.50
N ILE A 69 -14.16 -2.47 -4.58
CA ILE A 69 -14.89 -1.22 -4.73
C ILE A 69 -16.20 -1.51 -5.46
N PRO A 70 -17.36 -1.04 -4.96
CA PRO A 70 -18.61 -1.19 -5.67
C PRO A 70 -18.56 -0.58 -7.07
N GLU A 71 -19.27 -1.21 -8.01
CA GLU A 71 -19.35 -0.72 -9.38
C GLU A 71 -19.87 0.73 -9.43
N GLY A 72 -19.30 1.54 -10.32
CA GLY A 72 -19.64 2.96 -10.44
C GLY A 72 -19.09 3.84 -9.33
N LYS A 73 -18.26 3.32 -8.40
CA LYS A 73 -17.60 4.11 -7.33
C LYS A 73 -16.10 4.29 -7.52
N GLY A 74 -15.51 3.69 -8.56
CA GLY A 74 -14.07 3.83 -8.87
C GLY A 74 -13.62 5.29 -9.07
N PHE A 75 -14.50 6.17 -9.57
CA PHE A 75 -14.19 7.58 -9.79
C PHE A 75 -13.79 8.34 -8.52
N ILE A 76 -14.20 7.86 -7.34
CA ILE A 76 -13.84 8.46 -6.05
C ILE A 76 -12.34 8.27 -5.81
N ILE A 77 -11.79 7.13 -6.21
CA ILE A 77 -10.36 6.81 -6.07
C ILE A 77 -9.52 7.48 -7.16
N ASP A 78 -10.02 7.52 -8.40
CA ASP A 78 -9.29 8.15 -9.52
C ASP A 78 -8.94 9.63 -9.28
N ARG A 79 -9.66 10.29 -8.36
CA ARG A 79 -9.45 11.70 -8.01
C ARG A 79 -8.59 11.88 -6.76
N ALA A 80 -8.35 10.83 -5.98
CA ALA A 80 -7.55 10.90 -4.78
C ALA A 80 -6.07 11.08 -5.13
N SER A 81 -5.38 11.99 -4.44
CA SER A 81 -3.93 12.19 -4.62
C SER A 81 -3.13 11.23 -3.72
N ASP A 82 -3.67 10.90 -2.55
CA ASP A 82 -3.11 9.96 -1.57
C ASP A 82 -4.16 8.88 -1.24
N VAL A 83 -3.72 7.62 -1.28
CA VAL A 83 -4.56 6.45 -0.96
C VAL A 83 -3.83 5.61 0.07
N LYS A 84 -4.38 5.58 1.28
CA LYS A 84 -3.89 4.77 2.40
C LYS A 84 -4.91 3.71 2.77
N VAL A 85 -4.47 2.64 3.40
CA VAL A 85 -5.35 1.56 3.88
C VAL A 85 -5.26 1.50 5.39
N ARG A 86 -6.42 1.52 6.05
CA ARG A 86 -6.51 1.25 7.49
C ARG A 86 -6.65 -0.26 7.68
N VAL A 87 -5.74 -0.83 8.47
CA VAL A 87 -5.69 -2.26 8.73
C VAL A 87 -5.80 -2.47 10.23
N THR A 88 -6.76 -3.31 10.64
CA THR A 88 -6.82 -3.84 11.99
C THR A 88 -5.94 -5.08 12.07
N VAL A 89 -5.10 -5.15 13.11
CA VAL A 89 -4.18 -6.26 13.35
C VAL A 89 -4.55 -6.94 14.66
N GLY A 90 -4.88 -8.23 14.60
CA GLY A 90 -5.21 -9.03 15.77
C GLY A 90 -3.97 -9.58 16.47
N THR A 91 -4.17 -10.18 17.64
CA THR A 91 -3.07 -10.59 18.54
C THR A 91 -2.18 -11.70 17.97
N THR A 92 -2.67 -12.47 16.99
CA THR A 92 -1.88 -13.53 16.32
C THR A 92 -1.29 -13.08 14.98
N GLY A 93 -1.42 -11.79 14.65
CA GLY A 93 -0.91 -11.16 13.44
C GLY A 93 -1.83 -11.27 12.22
N GLU A 94 -3.04 -11.78 12.39
CA GLU A 94 -4.10 -11.65 11.38
C GLU A 94 -4.37 -10.18 11.10
N ALA A 95 -4.36 -9.82 9.82
CA ALA A 95 -4.59 -8.46 9.36
C ALA A 95 -5.87 -8.45 8.52
N VAL A 96 -6.71 -7.45 8.76
CA VAL A 96 -7.96 -7.24 8.00
C VAL A 96 -8.02 -5.78 7.57
N ILE A 97 -8.32 -5.54 6.31
CA ILE A 97 -8.60 -4.19 5.81
C ILE A 97 -9.91 -3.73 6.44
N GLU A 98 -9.85 -2.63 7.16
CA GLU A 98 -11.02 -2.00 7.77
C GLU A 98 -11.60 -0.92 6.84
N ASP A 99 -10.73 -0.10 6.24
CA ASP A 99 -11.14 1.05 5.46
C ASP A 99 -10.05 1.52 4.48
N LEU A 100 -10.45 2.31 3.48
CA LEU A 100 -9.56 3.09 2.64
C LEU A 100 -9.60 4.55 3.10
N ILE A 101 -8.44 5.21 3.13
CA ILE A 101 -8.32 6.62 3.47
C ILE A 101 -7.85 7.35 2.21
N LEU A 102 -8.72 8.19 1.66
CA LEU A 102 -8.49 8.98 0.45
C LEU A 102 -8.25 10.43 0.84
N ASP A 103 -7.06 10.95 0.56
CA ASP A 103 -6.65 12.33 0.91
C ASP A 103 -6.90 12.67 2.40
N GLY A 104 -6.73 11.68 3.29
CA GLY A 104 -6.96 11.81 4.73
C GLY A 104 -8.40 11.58 5.19
N VAL A 105 -9.34 11.32 4.28
CA VAL A 105 -10.76 11.08 4.58
C VAL A 105 -11.12 9.59 4.40
N PRO A 106 -11.83 8.97 5.35
CA PRO A 106 -12.42 7.64 5.19
C PRO A 106 -13.22 7.49 3.88
N PHE A 107 -13.08 6.36 3.21
CA PHE A 107 -13.81 6.07 1.99
C PHE A 107 -15.27 5.83 2.32
N ASP A 108 -16.13 6.68 1.77
CA ASP A 108 -17.57 6.53 1.89
C ASP A 108 -18.19 6.24 0.51
N PRO A 109 -18.60 4.97 0.25
CA PRO A 109 -19.21 4.60 -1.03
C PRO A 109 -20.61 5.22 -1.22
N SER A 110 -21.22 5.78 -0.17
CA SER A 110 -22.54 6.42 -0.27
C SER A 110 -22.47 7.83 -0.85
N LEU A 111 -21.27 8.42 -0.97
CA LEU A 111 -21.11 9.79 -1.46
C LEU A 111 -21.68 9.95 -2.88
N PRO A 112 -22.49 11.01 -3.12
CA PRO A 112 -22.93 11.37 -4.45
C PRO A 112 -21.74 11.86 -5.30
N PRO A 113 -21.75 11.64 -6.63
CA PRO A 113 -20.68 12.09 -7.51
C PRO A 113 -20.35 13.60 -7.46
N ASN A 114 -21.29 14.42 -6.99
CA ASN A 114 -21.23 15.89 -7.04
C ASN A 114 -20.78 16.55 -5.73
N THR A 115 -20.54 15.80 -4.66
CA THR A 115 -20.27 16.36 -3.32
C THR A 115 -18.77 16.46 -3.00
N ILE A 116 -17.91 15.84 -3.80
CA ILE A 116 -16.45 15.83 -3.60
C ILE A 116 -15.83 16.89 -4.50
N THR A 117 -15.32 17.96 -3.87
CA THR A 117 -14.70 19.12 -4.54
C THR A 117 -13.73 18.66 -5.62
N LYS A 118 -14.04 19.01 -6.88
CA LYS A 118 -13.16 18.77 -8.04
C LYS A 118 -11.84 19.50 -7.76
N LYS A 119 -10.77 18.78 -7.44
CA LYS A 119 -9.43 19.32 -7.59
C LYS A 119 -9.28 19.61 -9.08
N GLU A 120 -9.14 20.89 -9.42
CA GLU A 120 -9.02 21.32 -10.80
C GLU A 120 -7.84 20.56 -11.42
N PRO A 121 -8.01 19.98 -12.63
CA PRO A 121 -6.90 19.36 -13.32
C PRO A 121 -5.72 20.33 -13.33
N PRO A 122 -4.48 19.86 -13.08
CA PRO A 122 -3.32 20.72 -13.20
C PRO A 122 -3.40 21.43 -14.55
N PRO A 123 -3.14 22.75 -14.61
CA PRO A 123 -3.20 23.48 -15.86
C PRO A 123 -2.34 22.73 -16.88
N ILE A 124 -2.94 22.40 -18.03
CA ILE A 124 -2.21 21.80 -19.14
C ILE A 124 -1.00 22.72 -19.37
N PRO A 125 0.25 22.22 -19.25
CA PRO A 125 1.42 23.02 -19.59
C PRO A 125 1.19 23.59 -20.99
N PRO A 126 1.49 24.89 -21.23
CA PRO A 126 1.29 25.46 -22.56
C PRO A 126 1.98 24.55 -23.56
N GLU A 127 1.18 24.07 -24.52
CA GLU A 127 1.60 23.19 -25.60
C GLU A 127 2.92 23.71 -26.15
N SER A 128 3.98 22.90 -26.05
CA SER A 128 5.31 23.26 -26.52
C SER A 128 5.20 23.67 -27.98
N THR A 129 5.22 24.99 -28.24
CA THR A 129 5.18 25.55 -29.57
C THR A 129 6.29 24.89 -30.39
N PRO A 130 6.01 24.27 -31.55
CA PRO A 130 7.08 23.71 -32.36
C PRO A 130 8.01 24.87 -32.76
N THR A 131 9.25 24.82 -32.30
CA THR A 131 10.32 25.74 -32.73
C THR A 131 10.39 25.74 -34.25
N PRO A 132 10.44 26.91 -34.92
CA PRO A 132 10.63 26.95 -36.36
C PRO A 132 12.02 26.39 -36.69
N VAL A 133 12.04 25.21 -37.33
CA VAL A 133 13.22 24.63 -37.94
C VAL A 133 13.74 25.60 -39.00
N THR A 134 14.89 26.23 -38.71
CA THR A 134 15.60 27.10 -39.66
C THR A 134 16.26 26.19 -40.71
N PRO A 135 16.06 26.41 -42.02
CA PRO A 135 16.72 25.60 -43.03
C PRO A 135 18.22 25.91 -43.03
N ALA A 136 19.04 24.87 -42.92
CA ALA A 136 20.49 24.96 -43.08
C ALA A 136 20.83 25.37 -44.52
N ARG A 137 21.77 26.30 -44.64
CA ARG A 137 22.33 26.78 -45.92
C ARG A 137 23.59 26.01 -46.26
#